data_AF-A0A2M8FBS6-F1
#
_entry.id   AF-A0A2M8FBS6-F1
#
_cell.length_a   1.000
_cell.length_b   1.000
_cell.length_c   1.000
_cell.angle_alpha   90.00
_cell.angle_beta   90.00
_cell.angle_gamma   90.00
#
_symmetry.space_group_name_H-M   'P 1'
#
loop_
_entity.id
_entity.type
_entity.pdbx_description
1 polymer ?
#
loop_
_entity_poly.entity_id
_entity_poly.type
_entity_poly.pdbx_seq_one_letter_code
_entity_poly.pdbx_strand_id
1 'polypeptide(L)'
;MKKYLVAILTLILFFTSSTSVYAKHRQVLGIQDQNVNIPPTVEGPGIFLPDSPFFFLDELKQNIRMAFVFTPEDKAKIYTSIAGERMAELRFMIAKKNLPGIRTDMEGIADNFKKAADQVEFAKMSGKNVTALAKEVNDKIKEKQNVLDELHIQSQGELEGSTKSVSDSLSIAKTKVENSLNLADLENEINDDILRDAEMEIHETSEFAGELRNTLIDLQEEASRSAKESQKNRIEVLKKIIQEKDDQAKKEQERKIELEKIDNEKLWKMQTEAVDSAREMVEQAQKTSRKFEELKVKTFD
;
A
#
# COMPACT_ATOMS: atom_id res chain seq x y z
N MET A 1 4.06 3.01 33.63
CA MET A 1 5.00 3.63 32.67
C MET A 1 6.43 3.05 32.69
N LYS A 2 6.93 2.43 33.77
CA LYS A 2 8.28 1.82 33.80
C LYS A 2 8.43 0.42 33.18
N LYS A 3 7.34 -0.31 32.91
CA LYS A 3 7.38 -1.68 32.36
C LYS A 3 7.50 -1.74 30.83
N TYR A 4 7.05 -0.71 30.13
CA TYR A 4 7.15 -0.62 28.67
C TYR A 4 8.51 -0.05 28.20
N LEU A 5 9.20 0.71 29.06
CA LEU A 5 10.51 1.25 28.74
C LEU A 5 11.63 0.20 28.77
N VAL A 6 11.46 -0.87 29.56
CA VAL A 6 12.43 -1.98 29.65
C VAL A 6 12.33 -2.91 28.43
N ALA A 7 11.13 -3.08 27.86
CA ALA A 7 10.92 -3.89 26.65
C ALA A 7 11.54 -3.25 25.40
N ILE A 8 11.55 -1.91 25.32
CA ILE A 8 12.17 -1.17 24.21
C ILE A 8 13.70 -1.10 24.38
N LEU A 9 14.22 -1.06 25.61
CA LEU A 9 15.67 -1.01 25.86
C LEU A 9 16.38 -2.36 25.62
N THR A 10 15.68 -3.49 25.78
CA THR A 10 16.23 -4.82 25.46
C THR A 10 16.29 -5.10 23.95
N LEU A 11 15.57 -4.33 23.13
CA LEU A 11 15.62 -4.45 21.67
C LEU A 11 16.83 -3.71 21.07
N ILE A 12 17.36 -2.70 21.77
CA ILE A 12 18.43 -1.82 21.26
C ILE A 12 19.84 -2.36 21.58
N LEU A 13 19.98 -3.29 22.54
CA LEU A 13 21.29 -3.77 23.00
C LEU A 13 21.85 -5.01 22.27
N PHE A 14 21.21 -5.48 21.19
CA PHE A 14 21.67 -6.65 20.42
C PHE A 14 22.38 -6.34 19.09
N PHE A 15 22.65 -5.06 18.79
CA PHE A 15 23.23 -4.62 17.51
C PHE A 15 24.76 -4.49 17.45
N THR A 16 25.52 -5.29 18.20
CA THR A 16 26.99 -5.32 18.06
C THR A 16 27.54 -6.73 17.89
N SER A 17 27.13 -7.40 16.81
CA SER A 17 28.02 -8.31 16.12
C SER A 17 27.96 -7.97 14.64
N SER A 18 29.04 -7.40 14.13
CA SER A 18 29.17 -6.97 12.74
C SER A 18 29.23 -8.20 11.83
N THR A 19 28.06 -8.65 11.37
CA THR A 19 27.94 -9.51 10.20
C THR A 19 27.79 -8.63 8.97
N SER A 20 28.64 -8.88 7.98
CA SER A 20 28.61 -8.23 6.69
C SER A 20 27.28 -8.57 6.01
N VAL A 21 26.32 -7.64 6.07
CA VAL A 21 25.06 -7.74 5.35
C VAL A 21 25.38 -7.82 3.86
N TYR A 22 25.26 -9.02 3.28
CA TYR A 22 25.18 -9.16 1.83
C TYR A 22 23.88 -8.48 1.40
N ALA A 23 24.01 -7.26 0.89
CA ALA A 23 22.93 -6.53 0.27
C ALA A 23 22.41 -7.35 -0.92
N LYS A 24 21.36 -8.14 -0.67
CA LYS A 24 20.58 -8.79 -1.71
C LYS A 24 19.90 -7.69 -2.49
N HIS A 25 20.18 -7.65 -3.79
CA HIS A 25 19.65 -6.71 -4.77
C HIS A 25 18.15 -6.44 -4.50
N ARG A 26 17.79 -5.19 -4.16
CA ARG A 26 16.40 -4.74 -4.25
C ARG A 26 15.93 -5.00 -5.67
N GLN A 27 14.81 -5.71 -5.82
CA GLN A 27 14.10 -5.80 -7.09
C GLN A 27 13.90 -4.37 -7.63
N VAL A 28 14.25 -4.18 -8.89
CA VAL A 28 14.14 -2.90 -9.58
C VAL A 28 12.66 -2.51 -9.61
N LEU A 29 12.40 -1.23 -9.30
CA LEU A 29 11.11 -0.53 -9.30
C LEU A 29 10.47 -0.50 -10.69
N GLY A 30 10.09 -1.66 -11.22
CA GLY A 30 9.30 -1.79 -12.42
C GLY A 30 7.95 -2.40 -12.06
N ILE A 31 6.91 -2.03 -12.81
CA ILE A 31 5.63 -2.74 -12.82
C ILE A 31 5.96 -4.20 -13.13
N GLN A 32 5.89 -5.09 -12.12
CA GLN A 32 5.96 -6.53 -12.36
C GLN A 32 4.85 -6.93 -13.35
N ASP A 33 4.91 -8.11 -13.96
CA ASP A 33 3.79 -8.68 -14.73
C ASP A 33 2.57 -8.90 -13.81
N GLN A 34 1.90 -7.82 -13.45
CA GLN A 34 0.71 -7.82 -12.65
C GLN A 34 -0.46 -7.75 -13.62
N ASN A 35 -1.32 -8.77 -13.53
CA ASN A 35 -2.54 -8.86 -14.31
C ASN A 35 -3.61 -7.97 -13.63
N VAL A 36 -3.31 -6.68 -13.54
CA VAL A 36 -4.14 -5.65 -12.94
C VAL A 36 -5.29 -5.35 -13.88
N ASN A 37 -6.52 -5.38 -13.37
CA ASN A 37 -7.71 -5.15 -14.18
C ASN A 37 -8.45 -3.91 -13.70
N ILE A 38 -8.51 -2.88 -14.55
CA ILE A 38 -9.36 -1.71 -14.33
C ILE A 38 -10.62 -1.87 -15.20
N PRO A 39 -11.83 -1.76 -14.62
CA PRO A 39 -13.07 -1.84 -15.39
C PRO A 39 -13.19 -0.68 -16.40
N PRO A 40 -13.92 -0.87 -17.52
CA PRO A 40 -14.23 0.24 -18.43
C PRO A 40 -15.02 1.34 -17.75
N THR A 41 -14.64 2.59 -18.03
CA THR A 41 -15.42 3.76 -17.66
C THR A 41 -16.39 4.12 -18.78
N VAL A 42 -17.48 4.81 -18.42
CA VAL A 42 -18.50 5.26 -19.38
C VAL A 42 -18.01 6.40 -20.27
N GLU A 43 -17.05 7.19 -19.78
CA GLU A 43 -16.46 8.30 -20.51
C GLU A 43 -15.58 7.82 -21.68
N GLY A 44 -14.95 6.65 -21.53
CA GLY A 44 -13.98 6.13 -22.49
C GLY A 44 -12.67 6.92 -22.50
N PRO A 45 -11.62 6.44 -23.21
CA PRO A 45 -10.37 7.19 -23.30
C PRO A 45 -10.53 8.43 -24.17
N GLY A 46 -9.63 9.40 -24.01
CA GLY A 46 -9.42 10.46 -24.98
C GLY A 46 -9.08 9.95 -26.39
N ILE A 47 -9.01 10.86 -27.36
CA ILE A 47 -8.70 10.51 -28.76
C ILE A 47 -7.25 10.05 -28.87
N PHE A 48 -6.36 10.66 -28.09
CA PHE A 48 -4.94 10.37 -28.05
C PHE A 48 -4.53 10.00 -26.63
N LEU A 49 -3.98 8.79 -26.49
CA LEU A 49 -3.44 8.33 -25.22
C LEU A 49 -2.16 9.12 -24.83
N PRO A 50 -1.80 9.15 -23.53
CA PRO A 50 -0.59 9.85 -23.05
C PRO A 50 0.72 9.41 -23.70
N ASP A 51 0.76 8.21 -24.28
CA ASP A 51 1.93 7.69 -25.00
C ASP A 51 2.02 8.13 -26.47
N SER A 52 1.03 8.88 -26.95
CA SER A 52 0.98 9.43 -28.30
C SER A 52 1.72 10.77 -28.39
N PRO A 53 2.50 11.03 -29.47
CA PRO A 53 3.09 12.35 -29.72
C PRO A 53 2.02 13.45 -29.95
N PHE A 54 0.76 13.05 -30.18
CA PHE A 54 -0.37 13.94 -30.38
C PHE A 54 -1.24 14.13 -29.13
N PHE A 55 -0.80 13.67 -27.95
CA PHE A 55 -1.54 13.83 -26.69
C PHE A 55 -1.94 15.29 -26.40
N PHE A 56 -1.11 16.26 -26.77
CA PHE A 56 -1.41 17.69 -26.65
C PHE A 56 -2.70 18.12 -27.38
N LEU A 57 -3.16 17.36 -28.38
CA LEU A 57 -4.44 17.62 -29.06
C LEU A 57 -5.63 17.30 -28.17
N ASP A 58 -5.52 16.31 -27.27
CA ASP A 58 -6.56 16.03 -26.28
C ASP A 58 -6.62 17.12 -25.22
N GLU A 59 -5.46 17.62 -24.76
CA GLU A 59 -5.42 18.79 -23.88
C GLU A 59 -6.02 20.02 -24.57
N LEU A 60 -5.74 20.24 -25.86
CA LEU A 60 -6.34 21.32 -26.63
C LEU A 60 -7.85 21.17 -26.74
N LYS A 61 -8.36 19.96 -27.05
CA LYS A 61 -9.81 19.66 -27.07
C LYS A 61 -10.45 19.96 -25.71
N GLN A 62 -9.82 19.56 -24.62
CA GLN A 62 -10.30 19.81 -23.26
C GLN A 62 -10.32 21.32 -22.94
N ASN A 63 -9.25 22.05 -23.30
CA ASN A 63 -9.19 23.50 -23.13
C ASN A 63 -10.25 24.23 -23.96
N ILE A 64 -10.52 23.78 -25.19
CA ILE A 64 -11.61 24.30 -26.01
C ILE A 64 -12.96 24.05 -25.33
N ARG A 65 -13.22 22.82 -24.86
CA ARG A 65 -14.46 22.47 -24.13
C ARG A 65 -14.63 23.37 -22.91
N MET A 66 -13.57 23.61 -22.15
CA MET A 66 -13.57 24.49 -20.98
C MET A 66 -13.78 25.97 -21.34
N ALA A 67 -13.25 26.44 -22.47
CA ALA A 67 -13.40 27.83 -22.92
C ALA A 67 -14.85 28.20 -23.28
N PHE A 68 -15.66 27.20 -23.68
CA PHE A 68 -17.08 27.40 -24.02
C PHE A 68 -18.03 27.17 -22.84
N VAL A 69 -17.51 26.92 -21.64
CA VAL A 69 -18.32 26.71 -20.43
C VAL A 69 -18.11 27.82 -19.42
N PHE A 70 -19.21 28.50 -19.10
CA PHE A 70 -19.19 29.74 -18.33
C PHE A 70 -19.72 29.60 -16.91
N THR A 71 -20.46 28.53 -16.61
CA THR A 71 -21.03 28.29 -15.28
C THR A 71 -20.10 27.39 -14.46
N PRO A 72 -19.95 27.62 -13.14
CA PRO A 72 -19.20 26.69 -12.29
C PRO A 72 -19.82 25.28 -12.30
N GLU A 73 -21.14 25.17 -12.38
CA GLU A 73 -21.83 23.88 -12.41
C GLU A 73 -21.42 23.02 -13.61
N ASP A 74 -21.40 23.61 -14.81
CA ASP A 74 -21.01 22.89 -16.03
C ASP A 74 -19.50 22.63 -16.06
N LYS A 75 -18.69 23.53 -15.48
CA LYS A 75 -17.23 23.29 -15.33
C LYS A 75 -16.96 22.11 -14.41
N ALA A 76 -17.70 21.97 -13.30
CA ALA A 76 -17.58 20.82 -12.41
C ALA A 76 -17.83 19.52 -13.17
N LYS A 77 -18.89 19.48 -13.98
CA LYS A 77 -19.23 18.31 -14.82
C LYS A 77 -18.16 18.00 -15.87
N ILE A 78 -17.59 19.02 -16.51
CA ILE A 78 -16.50 18.80 -17.47
C ILE A 78 -15.28 18.23 -16.78
N TYR A 79 -14.86 18.79 -15.65
CA TYR A 79 -13.72 18.25 -14.91
C TYR A 79 -13.95 16.81 -14.46
N THR A 80 -15.13 16.49 -13.94
CA THR A 80 -15.52 15.11 -13.62
C THR A 80 -15.44 14.19 -14.84
N SER A 81 -15.93 14.64 -16.01
CA SER A 81 -15.84 13.89 -17.26
C SER A 81 -14.39 13.67 -17.69
N ILE A 82 -13.52 14.67 -17.58
CA ILE A 82 -12.09 14.54 -17.92
C ILE A 82 -11.41 13.55 -16.97
N ALA A 83 -11.72 13.58 -15.67
CA ALA A 83 -11.19 12.59 -14.73
C ALA A 83 -11.62 11.15 -15.11
N GLY A 84 -12.85 10.98 -15.60
CA GLY A 84 -13.33 9.70 -16.15
C GLY A 84 -12.60 9.27 -17.41
N GLU A 85 -12.24 10.21 -18.30
CA GLU A 85 -11.39 9.96 -19.47
C GLU A 85 -10.00 9.48 -19.04
N ARG A 86 -9.36 10.18 -18.10
CA ARG A 86 -8.04 9.81 -17.56
C ARG A 86 -8.04 8.43 -16.89
N MET A 87 -9.12 8.06 -16.20
CA MET A 87 -9.27 6.71 -15.66
C MET A 87 -9.34 5.63 -16.75
N ALA A 88 -9.98 5.91 -17.89
CA ALA A 88 -9.97 4.97 -19.03
C ALA A 88 -8.59 4.87 -19.68
N GLU A 89 -7.88 5.99 -19.81
CA GLU A 89 -6.51 6.03 -20.34
C GLU A 89 -5.53 5.27 -19.46
N LEU A 90 -5.66 5.44 -18.13
CA LEU A 90 -4.85 4.75 -17.13
C LEU A 90 -4.86 3.24 -17.35
N ARG A 91 -6.04 2.65 -17.61
CA ARG A 91 -6.17 1.22 -17.94
C ARG A 91 -5.28 0.83 -19.12
N PHE A 92 -5.24 1.63 -20.17
CA PHE A 92 -4.38 1.37 -21.33
C PHE A 92 -2.90 1.58 -20.99
N MET A 93 -2.56 2.58 -20.18
CA MET A 93 -1.17 2.85 -19.80
C MET A 93 -0.60 1.73 -18.90
N ILE A 94 -1.41 1.18 -18.00
CA ILE A 94 -1.05 -0.02 -17.21
C ILE A 94 -0.84 -1.22 -18.11
N ALA A 95 -1.77 -1.50 -19.03
CA ALA A 95 -1.64 -2.62 -19.97
C ALA A 95 -0.37 -2.51 -20.84
N LYS A 96 0.06 -1.29 -21.16
CA LYS A 96 1.29 -1.01 -21.92
C LYS A 96 2.54 -0.88 -21.05
N LYS A 97 2.42 -0.97 -19.72
CA LYS A 97 3.50 -0.72 -18.75
C LYS A 97 4.19 0.64 -18.95
N ASN A 98 3.42 1.64 -19.37
CA ASN A 98 3.94 2.98 -19.62
C ASN A 98 3.89 3.81 -18.33
N LEU A 99 4.97 3.77 -17.53
CA LEU A 99 5.08 4.50 -16.27
C LEU A 99 4.84 6.02 -16.41
N PRO A 100 5.45 6.73 -17.38
CA PRO A 100 5.12 8.14 -17.62
C PRO A 100 3.63 8.40 -17.87
N GLY A 101 3.00 7.58 -18.72
CA GLY A 101 1.56 7.71 -19.02
C GLY A 101 0.68 7.44 -17.81
N ILE A 102 1.01 6.41 -17.01
CA ILE A 102 0.33 6.11 -15.75
C ILE A 102 0.38 7.33 -14.82
N ARG A 103 1.56 7.94 -14.67
CA ARG A 103 1.72 9.13 -13.81
C ARG A 103 0.88 10.30 -14.31
N THR A 104 0.92 10.57 -15.61
CA THR A 104 0.09 11.61 -16.24
C THR A 104 -1.40 11.40 -15.99
N ASP A 105 -1.88 10.17 -16.14
CA ASP A 105 -3.29 9.86 -15.91
C ASP A 105 -3.67 9.96 -14.42
N MET A 106 -2.83 9.45 -13.52
CA MET A 106 -3.01 9.55 -12.07
C MET A 106 -3.08 11.00 -11.57
N GLU A 107 -2.13 11.83 -12.01
CA GLU A 107 -2.14 13.28 -11.73
C GLU A 107 -3.39 13.93 -12.32
N GLY A 108 -3.75 13.58 -13.56
CA GLY A 108 -4.94 14.06 -14.23
C GLY A 108 -6.24 13.73 -13.48
N ILE A 109 -6.38 12.53 -12.94
CA ILE A 109 -7.54 12.12 -12.13
C ILE A 109 -7.66 13.02 -10.89
N ALA A 110 -6.60 13.13 -10.10
CA ALA A 110 -6.58 13.92 -8.86
C ALA A 110 -6.87 15.41 -9.13
N ASP A 111 -6.17 16.00 -10.11
CA ASP A 111 -6.31 17.42 -10.44
C ASP A 111 -7.71 17.78 -10.92
N ASN A 112 -8.31 16.95 -11.78
CA ASN A 112 -9.62 17.23 -12.31
C ASN A 112 -10.71 17.08 -11.24
N PHE A 113 -10.65 16.07 -10.36
CA PHE A 113 -11.61 15.99 -9.26
C PHE A 113 -11.46 17.11 -8.24
N LYS A 114 -10.23 17.53 -7.94
CA LYS A 114 -9.99 18.74 -7.12
C LYS A 114 -10.63 19.97 -7.76
N LYS A 115 -10.40 20.19 -9.06
CA LYS A 115 -11.01 21.31 -9.80
C LYS A 115 -12.54 21.19 -9.84
N ALA A 116 -13.09 19.99 -9.99
CA ALA A 116 -14.54 19.76 -9.93
C ALA A 116 -15.10 20.18 -8.57
N ALA A 117 -14.47 19.75 -7.47
CA ALA A 117 -14.84 20.13 -6.12
C ALA A 117 -14.75 21.64 -5.86
N ASP A 118 -13.69 22.30 -6.38
CA ASP A 118 -13.56 23.76 -6.35
C ASP A 118 -14.75 24.45 -7.06
N GLN A 119 -15.18 23.93 -8.20
CA GLN A 119 -16.32 24.51 -8.92
C GLN A 119 -17.67 24.30 -8.21
N VAL A 120 -17.87 23.16 -7.53
CA VAL A 120 -19.05 22.95 -6.67
C VAL A 120 -19.10 24.00 -5.56
N GLU A 121 -17.97 24.25 -4.89
CA GLU A 121 -17.86 25.28 -3.87
C GLU A 121 -18.12 26.68 -4.44
N PHE A 122 -17.55 27.02 -5.60
CA PHE A 122 -17.80 28.32 -6.24
C PHE A 122 -19.27 28.52 -6.64
N ALA A 123 -19.95 27.49 -7.15
CA ALA A 123 -21.38 27.55 -7.42
C ALA A 123 -22.18 27.83 -6.12
N LYS A 124 -21.84 27.14 -5.03
CA LYS A 124 -22.47 27.34 -3.71
C LYS A 124 -22.26 28.76 -3.20
N MET A 125 -21.03 29.26 -3.25
CA MET A 125 -20.68 30.64 -2.85
C MET A 125 -21.40 31.69 -3.71
N SER A 126 -21.73 31.35 -4.95
CA SER A 126 -22.52 32.20 -5.86
C SER A 126 -24.03 32.15 -5.55
N GLY A 127 -24.44 31.52 -4.45
CA GLY A 127 -25.83 31.42 -4.01
C GLY A 127 -26.67 30.39 -4.77
N LYS A 128 -26.04 29.51 -5.55
CA LYS A 128 -26.74 28.45 -6.28
C LYS A 128 -27.05 27.28 -5.34
N ASN A 129 -28.19 26.62 -5.58
CA ASN A 129 -28.45 25.33 -4.96
C ASN A 129 -27.63 24.26 -5.70
N VAL A 130 -26.60 23.74 -5.03
CA VAL A 130 -25.66 22.77 -5.59
C VAL A 130 -25.87 21.35 -5.08
N THR A 131 -26.89 21.05 -4.29
CA THR A 131 -27.02 19.74 -3.63
C THR A 131 -27.01 18.58 -4.62
N ALA A 132 -27.74 18.69 -5.74
CA ALA A 132 -27.75 17.66 -6.78
C ALA A 132 -26.40 17.53 -7.49
N LEU A 133 -25.72 18.65 -7.77
CA LEU A 133 -24.40 18.66 -8.38
C LEU A 133 -23.34 18.08 -7.44
N ALA A 134 -23.39 18.44 -6.16
CA ALA A 134 -22.51 17.92 -5.13
C ALA A 134 -22.67 16.41 -5.01
N LYS A 135 -23.91 15.90 -4.99
CA LYS A 135 -24.17 14.46 -5.01
C LYS A 135 -23.58 13.78 -6.25
N GLU A 136 -23.84 14.34 -7.44
CA GLU A 136 -23.32 13.80 -8.70
C GLU A 136 -21.78 13.71 -8.71
N VAL A 137 -21.09 14.78 -8.28
CA VAL A 137 -19.63 14.81 -8.21
C VAL A 137 -19.11 13.86 -7.12
N ASN A 138 -19.77 13.80 -5.96
CA ASN A 138 -19.41 12.89 -4.87
C ASN A 138 -19.50 11.42 -5.30
N ASP A 139 -20.64 11.02 -5.90
CA ASP A 139 -20.86 9.67 -6.40
C ASP A 139 -19.77 9.28 -7.42
N LYS A 140 -19.35 10.24 -8.26
CA LYS A 140 -18.28 10.03 -9.25
C LYS A 140 -16.89 9.91 -8.63
N ILE A 141 -16.60 10.68 -7.59
CA ILE A 141 -15.35 10.54 -6.82
C ILE A 141 -15.30 9.14 -6.19
N LYS A 142 -16.39 8.73 -5.51
CA LYS A 142 -16.52 7.41 -4.88
C LYS A 142 -16.33 6.26 -5.87
N GLU A 143 -16.96 6.35 -7.04
CA GLU A 143 -16.78 5.38 -8.13
C GLU A 143 -15.30 5.20 -8.49
N LYS A 144 -14.54 6.30 -8.58
CA LYS A 144 -13.12 6.24 -8.95
C LYS A 144 -12.22 5.84 -7.78
N GLN A 145 -12.56 6.20 -6.55
CA GLN A 145 -11.85 5.72 -5.35
C GLN A 145 -11.92 4.20 -5.25
N ASN A 146 -13.09 3.60 -5.41
CA ASN A 146 -13.22 2.14 -5.38
C ASN A 146 -12.31 1.44 -6.40
N VAL A 147 -12.24 1.99 -7.63
CA VAL A 147 -11.34 1.47 -8.67
C VAL A 147 -9.87 1.63 -8.29
N LEU A 148 -9.50 2.76 -7.68
CA LEU A 148 -8.12 3.02 -7.24
C LEU A 148 -7.73 2.16 -6.03
N ASP A 149 -8.66 1.86 -5.14
CA ASP A 149 -8.44 1.01 -3.97
C ASP A 149 -8.26 -0.46 -4.39
N GLU A 150 -9.10 -0.96 -5.30
CA GLU A 150 -8.92 -2.28 -5.92
C GLU A 150 -7.57 -2.36 -6.66
N LEU A 151 -7.21 -1.30 -7.38
CA LEU A 151 -5.93 -1.19 -8.05
C LEU A 151 -4.76 -1.17 -7.07
N HIS A 152 -4.88 -0.45 -5.95
CA HIS A 152 -3.90 -0.43 -4.87
C HIS A 152 -3.65 -1.85 -4.35
N ILE A 153 -4.72 -2.57 -3.97
CA ILE A 153 -4.69 -3.96 -3.48
C ILE A 153 -4.03 -4.93 -4.47
N GLN A 154 -4.20 -4.71 -5.78
CA GLN A 154 -3.61 -5.57 -6.83
C GLN A 154 -2.18 -5.18 -7.21
N SER A 155 -1.72 -4.01 -6.78
CA SER A 155 -0.48 -3.40 -7.23
C SER A 155 0.67 -3.60 -6.24
N GLN A 156 1.91 -3.39 -6.69
CA GLN A 156 3.09 -3.36 -5.82
C GLN A 156 4.00 -2.19 -6.17
N GLY A 157 4.76 -1.70 -5.19
CA GLY A 157 5.87 -0.77 -5.41
C GLY A 157 5.41 0.63 -5.83
N GLU A 158 5.91 1.15 -6.96
CA GLU A 158 5.59 2.53 -7.39
C GLU A 158 4.10 2.72 -7.72
N LEU A 159 3.46 1.69 -8.31
CA LEU A 159 2.04 1.76 -8.67
C LEU A 159 1.17 1.80 -7.41
N GLU A 160 1.48 0.98 -6.41
CA GLU A 160 0.80 0.92 -5.11
C GLU A 160 0.88 2.23 -4.34
N GLY A 161 2.06 2.86 -4.29
CA GLY A 161 2.21 4.17 -3.66
C GLY A 161 1.47 5.28 -4.42
N SER A 162 1.48 5.21 -5.76
CA SER A 162 0.81 6.22 -6.60
C SER A 162 -0.71 6.13 -6.48
N THR A 163 -1.27 4.92 -6.43
CA THR A 163 -2.71 4.68 -6.32
C THR A 163 -3.24 5.15 -4.97
N LYS A 164 -2.54 4.84 -3.87
CA LYS A 164 -2.84 5.37 -2.54
C LYS A 164 -2.83 6.90 -2.53
N SER A 165 -1.78 7.52 -3.07
CA SER A 165 -1.66 8.98 -3.11
C SER A 165 -2.79 9.67 -3.89
N VAL A 166 -3.25 9.08 -5.00
CA VAL A 166 -4.40 9.61 -5.75
C VAL A 166 -5.68 9.39 -4.96
N SER A 167 -5.87 8.21 -4.36
CA SER A 167 -7.04 7.89 -3.55
C SER A 167 -7.19 8.86 -2.36
N ASP A 168 -6.10 9.19 -1.66
CA ASP A 168 -6.07 10.19 -0.60
C ASP A 168 -6.42 11.60 -1.12
N SER A 169 -5.92 11.96 -2.31
CA SER A 169 -6.26 13.23 -2.96
C SER A 169 -7.75 13.31 -3.32
N LEU A 170 -8.35 12.18 -3.71
CA LEU A 170 -9.78 12.08 -3.94
C LEU A 170 -10.59 12.21 -2.66
N SER A 171 -10.12 11.67 -1.53
CA SER A 171 -10.78 11.87 -0.23
C SER A 171 -10.84 13.36 0.14
N ILE A 172 -9.77 14.12 -0.10
CA ILE A 172 -9.77 15.57 0.12
C ILE A 172 -10.81 16.28 -0.77
N ALA A 173 -10.86 15.91 -2.06
CA ALA A 173 -11.85 16.46 -2.98
C ALA A 173 -13.29 16.10 -2.57
N LYS A 174 -13.50 14.85 -2.12
CA LYS A 174 -14.78 14.33 -1.64
C LYS A 174 -15.29 15.12 -0.44
N THR A 175 -14.48 15.24 0.61
CA THR A 175 -14.82 16.03 1.81
C THR A 175 -15.21 17.47 1.47
N LYS A 176 -14.53 18.06 0.47
CA LYS A 176 -14.89 19.40 0.00
C LYS A 176 -16.28 19.46 -0.62
N VAL A 177 -16.65 18.48 -1.43
CA VAL A 177 -17.98 18.35 -2.05
C VAL A 177 -19.07 18.04 -1.02
N GLU A 178 -18.77 17.17 -0.04
CA GLU A 178 -19.69 16.74 1.02
C GLU A 178 -20.27 17.89 1.84
N ASN A 179 -19.49 18.97 2.02
CA ASN A 179 -19.97 20.20 2.67
C ASN A 179 -21.20 20.82 1.98
N SER A 180 -21.52 20.38 0.77
CA SER A 180 -22.63 20.87 -0.05
C SER A 180 -23.79 19.87 -0.19
N LEU A 181 -23.68 18.70 0.45
CA LEU A 181 -24.73 17.69 0.51
C LEU A 181 -25.83 18.08 1.51
N ASN A 182 -26.96 17.39 1.41
CA ASN A 182 -27.97 17.43 2.48
C ASN A 182 -27.54 16.49 3.64
N LEU A 183 -28.19 16.64 4.80
CA LEU A 183 -27.81 15.90 6.01
C LEU A 183 -27.92 14.38 5.86
N ALA A 184 -28.93 13.89 5.13
CA ALA A 184 -29.14 12.46 4.96
C ALA A 184 -28.06 11.84 4.06
N ASP A 185 -27.73 12.51 2.95
CA ASP A 185 -26.63 12.09 2.08
C ASP A 185 -25.29 12.15 2.84
N LEU A 186 -25.03 13.21 3.60
CA LEU A 186 -23.81 13.35 4.39
C LEU A 186 -23.66 12.23 5.44
N GLU A 187 -24.72 11.86 6.13
CA GLU A 187 -24.70 10.76 7.11
C GLU A 187 -24.36 9.42 6.44
N ASN A 188 -24.91 9.16 5.25
CA ASN A 188 -24.56 7.97 4.46
C ASN A 188 -23.09 8.00 4.03
N GLU A 189 -22.59 9.13 3.56
CA GLU A 189 -21.19 9.26 3.13
C GLU A 189 -20.20 9.06 4.28
N ILE A 190 -20.49 9.59 5.47
CA ILE A 190 -19.66 9.36 6.67
C ILE A 190 -19.56 7.86 6.99
N ASN A 191 -20.68 7.15 6.94
CA ASN A 191 -20.69 5.71 7.19
C ASN A 191 -19.89 4.95 6.12
N ASP A 192 -20.08 5.31 4.85
CA ASP A 192 -19.37 4.69 3.73
C ASP A 192 -17.85 4.93 3.81
N ASP A 193 -17.42 6.13 4.19
CA ASP A 193 -15.99 6.48 4.34
C ASP A 193 -15.34 5.74 5.51
N ILE A 194 -16.01 5.69 6.66
CA ILE A 194 -15.54 4.89 7.80
C ILE A 194 -15.38 3.43 7.38
N LEU A 195 -16.34 2.92 6.58
CA LEU A 195 -16.28 1.54 6.15
C LEU A 195 -15.10 1.28 5.21
N ARG A 196 -14.93 2.15 4.22
CA ARG A 196 -13.83 2.10 3.26
C ARG A 196 -12.47 2.23 3.93
N ASP A 197 -12.29 3.21 4.80
CA ASP A 197 -11.01 3.45 5.50
C ASP A 197 -10.64 2.26 6.39
N ALA A 198 -11.62 1.65 7.08
CA ALA A 198 -11.39 0.44 7.84
C ALA A 198 -10.97 -0.74 6.96
N GLU A 199 -11.57 -0.90 5.77
CA GLU A 199 -11.20 -1.95 4.80
C GLU A 199 -9.74 -1.80 4.35
N MET A 200 -9.34 -0.57 4.00
CA MET A 200 -7.98 -0.25 3.56
C MET A 200 -6.94 -0.43 4.68
N GLU A 201 -7.21 0.05 5.89
CA GLU A 201 -6.31 -0.13 7.04
C GLU A 201 -6.14 -1.60 7.43
N ILE A 202 -7.21 -2.41 7.34
CA ILE A 202 -7.12 -3.86 7.57
C ILE A 202 -6.26 -4.51 6.49
N HIS A 203 -6.39 -4.10 5.23
CA HIS A 203 -5.57 -4.59 4.13
C HIS A 203 -4.08 -4.28 4.36
N GLU A 204 -3.74 -3.01 4.58
CA GLU A 204 -2.36 -2.54 4.81
C GLU A 204 -1.71 -3.24 6.02
N THR A 205 -2.48 -3.39 7.11
CA THR A 205 -2.02 -4.12 8.30
C THR A 205 -1.74 -5.59 7.99
N SER A 206 -2.60 -6.23 7.18
CA SER A 206 -2.42 -7.62 6.76
C SER A 206 -1.20 -7.80 5.87
N GLU A 207 -0.97 -6.90 4.93
CA GLU A 207 0.23 -6.92 4.07
C GLU A 207 1.50 -6.73 4.90
N PHE A 208 1.56 -5.71 5.75
CA PHE A 208 2.69 -5.47 6.64
C PHE A 208 2.99 -6.69 7.54
N ALA A 209 1.95 -7.30 8.11
CA ALA A 209 2.12 -8.51 8.92
C ALA A 209 2.65 -9.69 8.08
N GLY A 210 2.23 -9.80 6.82
CA GLY A 210 2.75 -10.78 5.86
C GLY A 210 4.22 -10.56 5.52
N GLU A 211 4.63 -9.31 5.24
CA GLU A 211 6.02 -8.93 4.99
C GLU A 211 6.91 -9.19 6.21
N LEU A 212 6.44 -8.82 7.40
CA LEU A 212 7.13 -9.08 8.65
C LEU A 212 7.33 -10.59 8.84
N ARG A 213 6.29 -11.40 8.62
CA ARG A 213 6.38 -12.87 8.70
C ARG A 213 7.44 -13.41 7.74
N ASN A 214 7.45 -12.97 6.48
CA ASN A 214 8.44 -13.41 5.50
C ASN A 214 9.86 -13.01 5.90
N THR A 215 10.05 -11.78 6.39
CA THR A 215 11.33 -11.29 6.90
C THR A 215 11.83 -12.12 8.08
N LEU A 216 10.94 -12.45 9.03
CA LEU A 216 11.28 -13.30 10.17
C LEU A 216 11.68 -14.72 9.75
N ILE A 217 11.03 -15.30 8.74
CA ILE A 217 11.39 -16.61 8.17
C ILE A 217 12.78 -16.54 7.52
N ASP A 218 13.05 -15.51 6.71
CA ASP A 218 14.35 -15.33 6.06
C ASP A 218 15.48 -15.18 7.10
N LEU A 219 15.26 -14.39 8.16
CA LEU A 219 16.19 -14.25 9.27
C LEU A 219 16.40 -15.55 10.04
N GLN A 220 15.35 -16.34 10.23
CA GLN A 220 15.43 -17.65 10.88
C GLN A 220 16.27 -18.64 10.04
N GLU A 221 16.12 -18.61 8.71
CA GLU A 221 16.95 -19.42 7.81
C GLU A 221 18.42 -18.97 7.82
N GLU A 222 18.68 -17.67 7.77
CA GLU A 222 20.04 -17.11 7.78
C GLU A 222 20.76 -17.40 9.10
N ALA A 223 20.08 -17.22 10.24
CA ALA A 223 20.58 -17.58 11.55
C ALA A 223 20.94 -19.08 11.63
N SER A 224 20.08 -19.95 11.09
CA SER A 224 20.33 -21.39 11.05
C SER A 224 21.54 -21.78 10.21
N ARG A 225 21.73 -21.12 9.05
CA ARG A 225 22.90 -21.34 8.19
C ARG A 225 24.18 -20.90 8.89
N SER A 226 24.16 -19.71 9.49
CA SER A 226 25.29 -19.15 10.25
C SER A 226 25.67 -20.05 11.43
N ALA A 227 24.69 -20.56 12.18
CA ALA A 227 24.92 -21.49 13.29
C ALA A 227 25.56 -22.81 12.81
N LYS A 228 25.08 -23.39 11.70
CA LYS A 228 25.67 -24.60 11.10
C LYS A 228 27.11 -24.38 10.66
N GLU A 229 27.42 -23.23 10.07
CA GLU A 229 28.76 -22.90 9.63
C GLU A 229 29.72 -22.67 10.80
N SER A 230 29.29 -21.94 11.83
CA SER A 230 30.04 -21.78 13.08
C SER A 230 30.36 -23.13 13.72
N GLN A 231 29.37 -24.03 13.83
CA GLN A 231 29.57 -25.38 14.36
C GLN A 231 30.59 -26.18 13.54
N LYS A 232 30.55 -26.10 12.20
CA LYS A 232 31.52 -26.76 11.32
C LYS A 232 32.95 -26.26 11.59
N ASN A 233 33.13 -24.94 11.71
CA ASN A 233 34.42 -24.33 12.02
C ASN A 233 34.94 -24.76 13.41
N ARG A 234 34.06 -24.81 14.42
CA ARG A 234 34.40 -25.27 15.79
C ARG A 234 34.81 -26.74 15.84
N ILE A 235 34.12 -27.61 15.09
CA ILE A 235 34.47 -29.03 14.95
C ILE A 235 35.84 -29.18 14.28
N GLU A 236 36.16 -28.36 13.29
CA GLU A 236 37.49 -28.37 12.66
C GLU A 236 38.60 -27.96 13.64
N VAL A 237 38.37 -26.91 14.44
CA VAL A 237 39.31 -26.49 15.50
C VAL A 237 39.50 -27.60 16.53
N LEU A 238 38.42 -28.27 16.96
CA LEU A 238 38.50 -29.41 17.88
C LEU A 238 39.30 -30.59 17.32
N LYS A 239 39.17 -30.89 16.03
CA LYS A 239 39.98 -31.93 15.36
C LYS A 239 41.47 -31.59 15.43
N LYS A 240 41.85 -30.32 15.23
CA LYS A 240 43.25 -29.86 15.34
C LYS A 240 43.77 -29.99 16.78
N ILE A 241 42.98 -29.54 17.76
CA ILE A 241 43.34 -29.67 19.19
C ILE A 241 43.52 -31.14 19.60
N ILE A 242 42.67 -32.05 19.12
CA ILE A 242 42.79 -33.49 19.37
C ILE A 242 44.09 -34.07 18.79
N GLN A 243 44.52 -33.60 17.61
CA GLN A 243 45.80 -34.01 17.01
C GLN A 243 47.01 -33.51 17.84
N GLU A 244 46.90 -32.32 18.43
CA GLU A 244 47.93 -31.69 19.25
C GLU A 244 48.03 -32.27 20.68
N LYS A 245 47.08 -33.11 21.10
CA LYS A 245 47.01 -33.76 22.43
C LYS A 245 46.95 -32.76 23.61
N ASP A 246 46.37 -31.58 23.41
CA ASP A 246 46.12 -30.63 24.49
C ASP A 246 44.75 -30.88 25.16
N ASP A 247 44.78 -31.55 26.32
CA ASP A 247 43.58 -31.91 27.07
C ASP A 247 42.86 -30.70 27.71
N GLN A 248 43.56 -29.60 28.00
CA GLN A 248 42.93 -28.40 28.57
C GLN A 248 42.23 -27.60 27.47
N ALA A 249 42.88 -27.40 26.33
CA ALA A 249 42.27 -26.75 25.17
C ALA A 249 41.06 -27.54 24.64
N LYS A 250 41.11 -28.87 24.69
CA LYS A 250 39.99 -29.73 24.31
C LYS A 250 38.76 -29.47 25.19
N LYS A 251 38.90 -29.54 26.51
CA LYS A 251 37.79 -29.31 27.46
C LYS A 251 37.21 -27.91 27.34
N GLU A 252 38.05 -26.91 27.09
CA GLU A 252 37.60 -25.53 26.90
C GLU A 252 36.78 -25.37 25.62
N GLN A 253 37.21 -25.98 24.52
CA GLN A 253 36.49 -25.92 23.26
C GLN A 253 35.18 -26.72 23.28
N GLU A 254 35.15 -27.87 23.97
CA GLU A 254 33.92 -28.66 24.21
C GLU A 254 32.87 -27.84 24.97
N ARG A 255 33.26 -27.14 26.04
CA ARG A 255 32.36 -26.22 26.77
C ARG A 255 31.82 -25.10 25.88
N LYS A 256 32.65 -24.51 25.02
CA LYS A 256 32.22 -23.46 24.08
C LYS A 256 31.18 -23.98 23.10
N ILE A 257 31.36 -25.18 22.56
CA ILE A 257 30.36 -25.81 21.68
C ILE A 257 29.05 -26.06 22.42
N GLU A 258 29.11 -26.53 23.66
CA GLU A 258 27.91 -26.82 24.45
C GLU A 258 27.12 -25.54 24.78
N LEU A 259 27.80 -24.48 25.21
CA LEU A 259 27.18 -23.17 25.44
C LEU A 259 26.57 -22.60 24.15
N GLU A 260 27.29 -22.68 23.04
CA GLU A 260 26.82 -22.20 21.74
C GLU A 260 25.60 -23.01 21.25
N LYS A 261 25.51 -24.32 21.55
CA LYS A 261 24.30 -25.10 21.26
C LYS A 261 23.10 -24.63 22.08
N ILE A 262 23.28 -24.41 23.38
CA ILE A 262 22.22 -23.93 24.27
C ILE A 262 21.73 -22.54 23.83
N ASP A 263 22.65 -21.63 23.49
CA ASP A 263 22.31 -20.29 23.02
C ASP A 263 21.57 -20.35 21.67
N ASN A 264 22.02 -21.19 20.73
CA ASN A 264 21.35 -21.38 19.45
C ASN A 264 19.95 -22.00 19.60
N GLU A 265 19.78 -22.99 20.47
CA GLU A 265 18.47 -23.59 20.76
C GLU A 265 17.50 -22.57 21.36
N LYS A 266 17.98 -21.73 22.28
CA LYS A 266 17.19 -20.64 22.88
C LYS A 266 16.80 -19.59 21.83
N LEU A 267 17.74 -19.18 20.97
CA LEU A 267 17.50 -18.23 19.90
C LEU A 267 16.48 -18.77 18.89
N TRP A 268 16.63 -20.03 18.49
CA TRP A 268 15.70 -20.72 17.59
C TRP A 268 14.28 -20.75 18.15
N LYS A 269 14.14 -21.04 19.44
CA LYS A 269 12.84 -21.02 20.12
C LYS A 269 12.20 -19.64 20.11
N MET A 270 12.97 -18.59 20.44
CA MET A 270 12.48 -17.20 20.41
C MET A 270 12.07 -16.75 19.00
N GLN A 271 12.86 -17.11 17.97
CA GLN A 271 12.53 -16.82 16.57
C GLN A 271 11.25 -17.54 16.12
N THR A 272 11.09 -18.81 16.52
CA THR A 272 9.89 -19.60 16.22
C THR A 272 8.65 -18.98 16.87
N GLU A 273 8.73 -18.62 18.16
CA GLU A 273 7.64 -17.92 18.87
C GLU A 273 7.27 -16.59 18.21
N ALA A 274 8.25 -15.84 17.69
CA ALA A 274 8.00 -14.59 16.96
C ALA A 274 7.31 -14.83 15.60
N VAL A 275 7.72 -15.86 14.86
CA VAL A 275 7.08 -16.25 13.59
C VAL A 275 5.63 -16.72 13.81
N ASP A 276 5.40 -17.51 14.86
CA ASP A 276 4.06 -17.97 15.22
C ASP A 276 3.16 -16.81 15.64
N SER A 277 3.68 -15.86 16.43
CA SER A 277 2.95 -14.65 16.79
C SER A 277 2.59 -13.80 15.55
N ALA A 278 3.52 -13.67 14.60
CA ALA A 278 3.25 -12.97 13.33
C ALA A 278 2.18 -13.68 12.50
N ARG A 279 2.16 -15.03 12.49
CA ARG A 279 1.09 -15.82 11.86
C ARG A 279 -0.27 -15.55 12.48
N GLU A 280 -0.36 -15.57 13.81
CA GLU A 280 -1.61 -15.30 14.52
C GLU A 280 -2.13 -13.89 14.21
N MET A 281 -1.26 -12.89 14.12
CA MET A 281 -1.64 -11.53 13.72
C MET A 281 -2.22 -11.49 12.30
N VAL A 282 -1.59 -12.15 11.33
CA VAL A 282 -2.11 -12.24 9.95
C VAL A 282 -3.48 -12.92 9.93
N GLU A 283 -3.63 -14.04 10.64
CA GLU A 283 -4.91 -14.75 10.70
C GLU A 283 -6.02 -13.92 11.35
N GLN A 284 -5.70 -13.17 12.41
CA GLN A 284 -6.63 -12.26 13.07
C GLN A 284 -7.01 -11.08 12.17
N ALA A 285 -6.07 -10.50 11.44
CA ALA A 285 -6.33 -9.43 10.47
C ALA A 285 -7.26 -9.93 9.35
N GLN A 286 -6.96 -11.09 8.76
CA GLN A 286 -7.81 -11.71 7.74
C GLN A 286 -9.20 -12.07 8.25
N LYS A 287 -9.30 -12.59 9.47
CA LYS A 287 -10.59 -12.90 10.10
C LYS A 287 -11.41 -11.63 10.36
N THR A 288 -10.76 -10.55 10.76
CA THR A 288 -11.40 -9.25 10.96
C THR A 288 -11.90 -8.69 9.63
N SER A 289 -11.08 -8.73 8.57
CA SER A 289 -11.47 -8.39 7.20
C SER A 289 -12.73 -9.16 6.76
N ARG A 290 -12.73 -10.50 6.88
CA ARG A 290 -13.91 -11.30 6.49
C ARG A 290 -15.16 -10.97 7.27
N LYS A 291 -15.05 -10.77 8.59
CA LYS A 291 -16.19 -10.35 9.42
C LYS A 291 -16.71 -8.98 9.01
N PHE A 292 -15.81 -8.10 8.62
CA PHE A 292 -16.16 -6.77 8.15
C PHE A 292 -16.94 -6.83 6.83
N GLU A 293 -16.47 -7.63 5.87
CA GLU A 293 -17.21 -7.92 4.63
C GLU A 293 -18.59 -8.53 4.88
N GLU A 294 -18.71 -9.47 5.83
CA GLU A 294 -19.99 -10.07 6.21
C GLU A 294 -20.97 -9.04 6.82
N LEU A 295 -20.46 -8.04 7.55
CA LEU A 295 -21.27 -6.96 8.12
C LEU A 295 -21.76 -6.03 7.01
N LYS A 296 -20.91 -5.67 6.04
CA LYS A 296 -21.27 -4.86 4.87
C LYS A 296 -22.45 -5.48 4.13
N VAL A 297 -22.38 -6.77 3.77
CA VAL A 297 -23.47 -7.49 3.09
C VAL A 297 -24.79 -7.45 3.87
N LYS A 298 -24.74 -7.55 5.21
CA LYS A 298 -25.95 -7.54 6.05
C LYS A 298 -26.56 -6.16 6.31
N THR A 299 -25.82 -5.08 6.06
CA THR A 299 -26.28 -3.72 6.39
C THR A 299 -26.94 -3.02 5.19
N PHE A 300 -26.76 -3.57 3.98
CA PHE A 300 -27.26 -3.00 2.72
C PHE A 300 -28.27 -3.91 1.97
N ASP A 301 -28.78 -4.97 2.62
CA ASP A 301 -30.00 -5.73 2.25
C ASP A 301 -31.20 -5.25 3.10
#